data_AF-A0AAN7WHC3-F1
#
_entry.id   AF-A0AAN7WHC3-F1
#
_cell.length_a   1.000
_cell.length_b   1.000
_cell.length_c   1.000
_cell.angle_alpha   90.00
_cell.angle_beta   90.00
_cell.angle_gamma   90.00
#
_symmetry.space_group_name_H-M   'P 1'
#
loop_
_entity.id
_entity.type
_entity.pdbx_description
1 polymer ?
#
loop_
_entity_poly.entity_id
_entity_poly.type
_entity_poly.pdbx_seq_one_letter_code
_entity_poly.pdbx_strand_id
1 'polypeptide(L)'
;MLRPPSSTPRTQGLRPLVHRIVKAKEMAPGKQSKVHALIAKAKARFAAKKRENNLAQQATDLIFVAHSINDQIQKAIVEAQNLVVSARDNPHPTDPPPRDPLFSPPKDAPLAGSERRRLAYNAVVDRYRSVQDNMRVLQERVTSFQEDVKKLKAVHVPAKKMRKVDHDVEALENACGNMDVAMLKLAAEIGEAKRAAT
;
A
#
# COMPACT_ATOMS: atom_id res chain seq x y z
N MET A 1 57.23 46.95 54.29
CA MET A 1 55.84 47.39 54.55
C MET A 1 54.99 46.18 54.90
N LEU A 2 54.24 46.28 56.01
CA LEU A 2 53.03 45.55 56.42
C LEU A 2 53.08 44.07 56.88
N ARG A 3 52.32 43.84 57.95
CA ARG A 3 52.21 42.67 58.88
C ARG A 3 51.34 41.50 58.34
N PRO A 4 51.43 40.29 58.95
CA PRO A 4 50.55 39.11 58.78
C PRO A 4 49.30 39.21 59.71
N PRO A 5 48.36 38.23 59.93
CA PRO A 5 48.29 36.79 59.55
C PRO A 5 46.87 36.24 59.15
N SER A 6 46.76 34.90 58.99
CA SER A 6 45.60 34.03 59.31
C SER A 6 44.47 33.75 58.28
N SER A 7 44.14 32.44 58.20
CA SER A 7 42.78 31.82 58.27
C SER A 7 42.40 30.84 57.13
N THR A 8 42.55 29.54 57.43
CA THR A 8 41.58 28.42 57.26
C THR A 8 40.82 28.16 55.92
N PRO A 9 40.35 26.90 55.70
CA PRO A 9 40.21 26.28 54.38
C PRO A 9 38.85 26.48 53.72
N ARG A 10 38.80 26.49 52.38
CA ARG A 10 37.55 26.60 51.61
C ARG A 10 37.16 25.26 50.96
N THR A 11 36.67 24.33 51.78
CA THR A 11 35.79 23.24 51.31
C THR A 11 34.36 23.78 51.22
N GLN A 12 33.94 24.33 50.08
CA GLN A 12 32.52 24.59 49.80
C GLN A 12 32.24 24.45 48.31
N GLY A 13 31.33 23.53 47.96
CA GLY A 13 30.78 23.46 46.60
C GLY A 13 30.02 22.20 46.21
N LEU A 14 30.27 21.05 46.86
CA LEU A 14 29.60 19.78 46.54
C LEU A 14 28.42 19.46 47.47
N ARG A 15 27.55 20.42 47.79
CA ARG A 15 26.26 20.13 48.45
C ARG A 15 25.17 21.12 48.03
N PRO A 16 24.47 20.85 46.91
CA PRO A 16 23.01 20.96 46.96
C PRO A 16 22.26 19.75 46.36
N LEU A 17 22.96 18.76 45.80
CA LEU A 17 22.31 17.62 45.13
C LEU A 17 21.94 16.47 46.06
N VAL A 18 22.68 16.25 47.16
CA VAL A 18 22.37 15.16 48.11
C VAL A 18 21.18 15.51 49.02
N HIS A 19 20.93 16.80 49.30
CA HIS A 19 19.77 17.20 50.12
C HIS A 19 18.42 17.10 49.40
N ARG A 20 18.38 17.10 48.06
CA ARG A 20 17.11 16.87 47.34
C ARG A 20 16.73 15.40 47.24
N ILE A 21 17.70 14.49 47.30
CA ILE A 21 17.43 13.04 47.27
C ILE A 21 17.02 12.54 48.67
N VAL A 22 17.57 13.11 49.75
CA VAL A 22 17.17 12.74 51.12
C VAL A 22 15.79 13.31 51.49
N LYS A 23 15.38 14.48 50.96
CA LYS A 23 14.05 15.05 51.22
C LYS A 23 12.90 14.31 50.53
N ALA A 24 13.19 13.42 49.58
CA ALA A 24 12.20 12.51 49.02
C ALA A 24 11.85 11.34 49.97
N LYS A 25 12.70 11.07 50.97
CA LYS A 25 12.50 10.01 51.96
C LYS A 25 11.56 10.42 53.12
N GLU A 26 11.25 11.72 53.24
CA GLU A 26 10.34 12.30 54.24
C GLU A 26 9.13 13.00 53.61
N MET A 27 8.61 12.49 52.49
CA MET A 27 7.31 12.93 52.00
C MET A 27 6.24 12.01 52.57
N ALA A 28 5.27 12.59 53.29
CA ALA A 28 4.10 11.90 53.80
C ALA A 28 3.50 10.95 52.74
N PRO A 29 3.06 9.73 53.10
CA PRO A 29 2.70 8.65 52.16
C PRO A 29 1.68 9.07 51.10
N GLY A 30 0.78 10.02 51.41
CA GLY A 30 -0.18 10.58 50.45
C GLY A 30 0.42 11.47 49.34
N LYS A 31 1.63 12.02 49.49
CA LYS A 31 2.29 12.87 48.48
C LYS A 31 3.16 12.05 47.50
N GLN A 32 3.80 10.98 47.97
CA GLN A 32 4.52 10.03 47.10
C GLN A 32 3.54 9.34 46.13
N SER A 33 2.36 8.94 46.62
CA SER A 33 1.27 8.37 45.81
C SER A 33 0.85 9.27 44.63
N LYS A 34 0.72 10.60 44.85
CA LYS A 34 0.35 11.55 43.80
C LYS A 34 1.42 11.72 42.72
N VAL A 35 2.70 11.70 43.10
CA VAL A 35 3.81 11.78 42.13
C VAL A 35 3.89 10.50 41.30
N HIS A 36 3.74 9.33 41.92
CA HIS A 36 3.66 8.07 41.18
C HIS A 36 2.46 8.01 40.22
N ALA A 37 1.29 8.52 40.64
CA ALA A 37 0.11 8.62 39.77
C ALA A 37 0.33 9.57 38.58
N LEU A 38 1.01 10.71 38.79
CA LEU A 38 1.37 11.64 37.71
C LEU A 38 2.37 11.02 36.72
N ILE A 39 3.38 10.31 37.21
CA ILE A 39 4.35 9.59 36.37
C ILE A 39 3.65 8.49 35.57
N ALA A 40 2.76 7.72 36.19
CA ALA A 40 1.98 6.68 35.51
C ALA A 40 1.08 7.29 34.41
N LYS A 41 0.41 8.41 34.71
CA LYS A 41 -0.41 9.14 33.73
C LYS A 41 0.42 9.69 32.57
N ALA A 42 1.62 10.21 32.83
CA ALA A 42 2.54 10.69 31.80
C ALA A 42 3.03 9.52 30.91
N LYS A 43 3.41 8.39 31.49
CA LYS A 43 3.78 7.17 30.75
C LYS A 43 2.64 6.66 29.88
N ALA A 44 1.41 6.61 30.41
CA ALA A 44 0.23 6.19 29.66
C ALA A 44 -0.05 7.13 28.46
N ARG A 45 0.07 8.45 28.65
CA ARG A 45 -0.06 9.44 27.58
C ARG A 45 1.00 9.28 26.50
N PHE A 46 2.25 9.04 26.90
CA PHE A 46 3.35 8.83 25.95
C PHE A 46 3.15 7.54 25.14
N ALA A 47 2.75 6.45 25.81
CA ALA A 47 2.42 5.19 25.14
C ALA A 47 1.25 5.35 24.15
N ALA A 48 0.19 6.08 24.54
CA ALA A 48 -0.93 6.37 23.66
C ALA A 48 -0.50 7.19 22.42
N LYS A 49 0.31 8.24 22.63
CA LYS A 49 0.83 9.06 21.51
C LYS A 49 1.73 8.26 20.58
N LYS A 50 2.56 7.36 21.13
CA LYS A 50 3.40 6.45 20.31
C LYS A 50 2.54 5.51 19.46
N ARG A 51 1.47 4.94 20.02
CA ARG A 51 0.52 4.10 19.28
C ARG A 51 -0.18 4.89 18.17
N GLU A 52 -0.64 6.09 18.46
CA GLU A 52 -1.29 6.97 17.48
C GLU A 52 -0.34 7.31 16.31
N ASN A 53 0.93 7.63 16.60
CA ASN A 53 1.92 7.87 15.56
C ASN A 53 2.19 6.62 14.70
N ASN A 54 2.25 5.44 15.31
CA ASN A 54 2.45 4.19 14.56
C ASN A 54 1.26 3.90 13.64
N LEU A 55 0.03 4.12 14.10
CA LEU A 55 -1.17 3.97 13.28
C LEU A 55 -1.20 4.98 12.13
N ALA A 56 -0.82 6.23 12.39
CA ALA A 56 -0.71 7.26 11.36
C ALA A 56 0.31 6.88 10.27
N GLN A 57 1.46 6.34 10.67
CA GLN A 57 2.47 5.88 9.72
C GLN A 57 1.95 4.69 8.90
N GLN A 58 1.36 3.69 9.56
CA GLN A 58 0.78 2.53 8.88
C GLN A 58 -0.31 2.94 7.88
N ALA A 59 -1.17 3.90 8.24
CA ALA A 59 -2.18 4.43 7.33
C ALA A 59 -1.53 5.13 6.13
N THR A 60 -0.50 5.94 6.36
CA THR A 60 0.26 6.61 5.30
C THR A 60 0.91 5.60 4.34
N ASP A 61 1.51 4.53 4.87
CA ASP A 61 2.14 3.48 4.06
C ASP A 61 1.10 2.75 3.19
N LEU A 62 -0.08 2.45 3.77
CA LEU A 62 -1.19 1.85 3.02
C LEU A 62 -1.73 2.79 1.93
N ILE A 63 -1.73 4.11 2.13
CA ILE A 63 -2.13 5.07 1.10
C ILE A 63 -1.18 4.98 -0.11
N PHE A 64 0.13 4.84 0.12
CA PHE A 64 1.08 4.64 -0.98
C PHE A 64 0.84 3.33 -1.73
N VAL A 65 0.55 2.25 -0.99
CA VAL A 65 0.18 0.96 -1.61
C VAL A 65 -1.09 1.11 -2.44
N ALA A 66 -2.07 1.84 -1.93
CA ALA A 66 -3.33 2.09 -2.63
C ALA A 66 -3.12 2.79 -3.98
N HIS A 67 -2.31 3.85 -4.00
CA HIS A 67 -1.96 4.54 -5.25
C HIS A 67 -1.24 3.60 -6.22
N SER A 68 -0.27 2.82 -5.74
CA SER A 68 0.47 1.87 -6.59
C SER A 68 -0.42 0.80 -7.21
N ILE A 69 -1.38 0.25 -6.45
CA ILE A 69 -2.34 -0.73 -6.95
C ILE A 69 -3.26 -0.07 -7.98
N ASN A 70 -3.81 1.11 -7.66
CA ASN A 70 -4.70 1.82 -8.56
C ASN A 70 -4.02 2.15 -9.90
N ASP A 71 -2.77 2.60 -9.89
CA ASP A 71 -1.99 2.87 -11.12
C ASP A 71 -1.83 1.62 -11.99
N GLN A 72 -1.64 0.45 -11.36
CA GLN A 72 -1.53 -0.81 -12.10
C GLN A 72 -2.88 -1.23 -12.69
N ILE A 73 -3.99 -1.04 -11.96
CA ILE A 73 -5.34 -1.29 -12.48
C ILE A 73 -5.61 -0.39 -13.68
N GLN A 74 -5.29 0.90 -13.61
CA GLN A 74 -5.50 1.83 -14.73
C GLN A 74 -4.65 1.43 -15.95
N LYS A 75 -3.40 1.02 -15.76
CA LYS A 75 -2.56 0.50 -16.85
C LYS A 75 -3.16 -0.76 -17.49
N ALA A 76 -3.65 -1.69 -16.68
CA ALA A 76 -4.30 -2.91 -17.17
C ALA A 76 -5.60 -2.60 -17.94
N ILE A 77 -6.37 -1.59 -17.52
CA ILE A 77 -7.57 -1.13 -18.25
C ILE A 77 -7.19 -0.62 -19.64
N VAL A 78 -6.17 0.23 -19.74
CA VAL A 78 -5.69 0.76 -21.03
C VAL A 78 -5.17 -0.37 -21.92
N GLU A 79 -4.45 -1.33 -21.34
CA GLU A 79 -3.99 -2.52 -22.07
C GLU A 79 -5.16 -3.37 -22.60
N ALA A 80 -6.20 -3.60 -21.78
CA ALA A 80 -7.40 -4.30 -22.20
C ALA A 80 -8.14 -3.55 -23.33
N GLN A 81 -8.23 -2.22 -23.27
CA GLN A 81 -8.81 -1.41 -24.35
C GLN A 81 -8.02 -1.50 -25.65
N ASN A 82 -6.68 -1.45 -25.58
CA ASN A 82 -5.82 -1.64 -26.76
C ASN A 82 -5.98 -3.04 -27.35
N LEU A 83 -6.24 -4.04 -26.50
CA LEU A 83 -6.51 -5.41 -26.92
C LEU A 83 -7.85 -5.51 -27.67
N VAL A 84 -8.90 -4.80 -27.24
CA VAL A 84 -10.19 -4.72 -27.97
C VAL A 84 -9.95 -4.24 -29.40
N VAL A 85 -9.19 -3.16 -29.58
CA VAL A 85 -8.86 -2.62 -30.92
C VAL A 85 -8.08 -3.66 -31.74
N SER A 86 -7.05 -4.25 -31.15
CA SER A 86 -6.21 -5.26 -31.83
C SER A 86 -7.00 -6.50 -32.24
N ALA A 87 -7.97 -6.93 -31.44
CA ALA A 87 -8.85 -8.06 -31.72
C ALA A 87 -9.81 -7.77 -32.88
N ARG A 88 -10.35 -6.54 -32.96
CA ARG A 88 -11.20 -6.12 -34.09
C ARG A 88 -10.42 -6.08 -35.41
N ASP A 89 -9.16 -5.67 -35.36
CA ASP A 89 -8.29 -5.61 -36.55
C ASP A 89 -7.82 -7.00 -37.01
N ASN A 90 -7.80 -7.99 -36.09
CA ASN A 90 -7.32 -9.34 -36.35
C ASN A 90 -8.38 -10.37 -35.94
N PRO A 91 -9.49 -10.48 -36.68
CA PRO A 91 -10.54 -11.45 -36.37
C PRO A 91 -10.06 -12.88 -36.55
N HIS A 92 -10.79 -13.83 -35.96
CA HIS A 92 -10.48 -15.25 -36.06
C HIS A 92 -10.28 -15.66 -37.54
N PRO A 93 -9.13 -16.25 -37.90
CA PRO A 93 -8.86 -16.63 -39.28
C PRO A 93 -9.85 -17.73 -39.71
N THR A 94 -10.55 -17.50 -40.82
CA THR A 94 -11.30 -18.56 -41.49
C THR A 94 -10.32 -19.54 -42.12
N ASP A 95 -10.55 -20.83 -41.90
CA ASP A 95 -9.68 -21.86 -42.46
C ASP A 95 -9.71 -21.80 -43.99
N PRO A 96 -8.54 -21.69 -44.66
CA PRO A 96 -8.51 -21.75 -46.10
C PRO A 96 -8.97 -23.15 -46.54
N PRO A 97 -9.61 -23.27 -47.72
CA PRO A 97 -9.97 -24.56 -48.27
C PRO A 97 -8.73 -25.47 -48.35
N PRO A 98 -8.90 -26.80 -48.22
CA PRO A 98 -7.79 -27.75 -48.28
C PRO A 98 -6.97 -27.51 -49.55
N ARG A 99 -5.67 -27.22 -49.39
CA ARG A 99 -4.77 -27.07 -50.54
C ARG A 99 -4.35 -28.44 -51.03
N ASP A 100 -4.38 -28.60 -52.34
CA ASP A 100 -3.86 -29.79 -53.01
C ASP A 100 -2.35 -29.91 -52.71
N PRO A 101 -1.87 -31.06 -52.18
CA PRO A 101 -0.47 -31.26 -51.82
C PRO A 101 0.51 -31.05 -52.98
N LEU A 102 0.04 -31.14 -54.24
CA LEU A 102 0.85 -30.86 -55.43
C LEU A 102 1.22 -29.37 -55.61
N PHE A 103 0.52 -28.45 -54.94
CA PHE A 103 0.74 -26.99 -55.01
C PHE A 103 1.28 -26.42 -53.68
N SER A 104 2.02 -27.25 -52.93
CA SER A 104 2.69 -26.81 -51.70
C SER A 104 3.72 -25.72 -52.01
N PRO A 105 3.65 -24.55 -51.34
CA PRO A 105 4.67 -23.53 -51.53
C PRO A 105 6.05 -24.06 -51.11
N PRO A 106 7.14 -23.68 -51.82
CA PRO A 106 8.50 -24.07 -51.46
C PRO A 106 8.85 -23.56 -50.06
N LYS A 107 9.76 -24.26 -49.35
CA LYS A 107 10.11 -23.96 -47.94
C LYS A 107 10.57 -22.52 -47.68
N ASP A 108 11.10 -21.85 -48.70
CA ASP A 108 11.62 -20.47 -48.63
C ASP A 108 10.61 -19.41 -49.11
N ALA A 109 9.36 -19.81 -49.41
CA ALA A 109 8.33 -18.88 -49.83
C ALA A 109 7.90 -17.96 -48.66
N PRO A 110 7.59 -16.69 -48.92
CA PRO A 110 7.04 -15.80 -47.90
C PRO A 110 5.72 -16.35 -47.36
N LEU A 111 5.51 -16.23 -46.04
CA LEU A 111 4.30 -16.67 -45.34
C LEU A 111 3.04 -16.25 -46.10
N ALA A 112 2.15 -17.22 -46.33
CA ALA A 112 0.89 -16.96 -47.00
C ALA A 112 0.03 -15.99 -46.18
N GLY A 113 -0.83 -15.22 -46.85
CA GLY A 113 -1.72 -14.25 -46.16
C GLY A 113 -2.63 -14.88 -45.10
N SER A 114 -2.95 -16.18 -45.20
CA SER A 114 -3.65 -16.94 -44.16
C SER A 114 -2.78 -17.24 -42.94
N GLU A 115 -1.50 -17.59 -43.14
CA GLU A 115 -0.56 -17.86 -42.05
C GLU A 115 -0.20 -16.58 -41.30
N ARG A 116 -0.01 -15.46 -42.01
CA ARG A 116 0.21 -14.15 -41.38
C ARG A 116 -0.97 -13.74 -40.49
N ARG A 117 -2.21 -13.98 -40.94
CA ARG A 117 -3.42 -13.71 -40.14
C ARG A 117 -3.52 -14.62 -38.92
N ARG A 118 -3.18 -15.91 -39.04
CA ARG A 118 -3.09 -16.84 -37.90
C ARG A 118 -2.05 -16.40 -36.86
N LEU A 119 -0.87 -15.97 -37.30
CA LEU A 119 0.15 -15.46 -36.39
C LEU A 119 -0.30 -14.19 -35.66
N ALA A 120 -0.91 -13.24 -36.38
CA ALA A 120 -1.43 -12.03 -35.76
C ALA A 120 -2.55 -12.32 -34.75
N TYR A 121 -3.47 -13.23 -35.09
CA TYR A 121 -4.51 -13.70 -34.17
C TYR A 121 -3.93 -14.37 -32.93
N ASN A 122 -2.96 -15.28 -33.09
CA ASN A 122 -2.32 -15.94 -31.95
C ASN A 122 -1.64 -14.94 -31.02
N ALA A 123 -1.02 -13.89 -31.55
CA ALA A 123 -0.43 -12.81 -30.74
C ALA A 123 -1.49 -12.05 -29.92
N VAL A 124 -2.70 -11.85 -30.46
CA VAL A 124 -3.84 -11.28 -29.72
C VAL A 124 -4.30 -12.23 -28.61
N VAL A 125 -4.39 -13.54 -28.89
CA VAL A 125 -4.77 -14.56 -27.90
C VAL A 125 -3.75 -14.65 -26.76
N ASP A 126 -2.46 -14.59 -27.06
CA ASP A 126 -1.40 -14.63 -26.03
C ASP A 126 -1.44 -13.38 -25.14
N ARG A 127 -1.64 -12.19 -25.74
CA ARG A 127 -1.85 -10.96 -24.97
C ARG A 127 -3.10 -11.02 -24.11
N TYR A 128 -4.19 -11.60 -24.61
CA TYR A 128 -5.42 -11.80 -23.85
C TYR A 128 -5.17 -12.62 -22.58
N ARG A 129 -4.43 -13.74 -22.70
CA ARG A 129 -4.07 -14.57 -21.53
C ARG A 129 -3.22 -13.79 -20.53
N SER A 130 -2.23 -13.03 -21.00
CA SER A 130 -1.39 -12.19 -20.14
C SER A 130 -2.21 -11.15 -19.36
N VAL A 131 -3.15 -10.47 -20.02
CA VAL A 131 -4.02 -9.47 -19.36
C VAL A 131 -4.96 -10.15 -18.34
N GLN A 132 -5.44 -11.35 -18.64
CA GLN A 132 -6.28 -12.13 -17.73
C GLN A 132 -5.50 -12.59 -16.48
N ASP A 133 -4.27 -13.06 -16.64
CA ASP A 133 -3.39 -13.43 -15.52
C ASP A 133 -3.04 -12.20 -14.67
N ASN A 134 -2.74 -11.06 -15.31
CA ASN A 134 -2.51 -9.78 -14.63
C ASN A 134 -3.74 -9.35 -13.81
N MET A 135 -4.95 -9.48 -14.35
CA MET A 135 -6.19 -9.18 -13.62
C MET A 135 -6.30 -10.02 -12.35
N ARG A 136 -6.00 -11.33 -12.43
CA ARG A 136 -6.04 -12.21 -11.25
C ARG A 136 -5.05 -11.78 -10.18
N VAL A 137 -3.80 -11.48 -10.56
CA VAL A 137 -2.77 -10.99 -9.62
C VAL A 137 -3.20 -9.68 -8.98
N LEU A 138 -3.79 -8.76 -9.75
CA LEU A 138 -4.30 -7.50 -9.21
C LEU A 138 -5.46 -7.72 -8.24
N GLN A 139 -6.35 -8.67 -8.53
CA GLN A 139 -7.45 -9.02 -7.64
C GLN A 139 -6.94 -9.54 -6.29
N GLU A 140 -5.96 -10.45 -6.30
CA GLU A 140 -5.32 -10.95 -5.09
C GLU A 140 -4.68 -9.80 -4.28
N ARG A 141 -4.01 -8.86 -4.94
CA ARG A 141 -3.42 -7.67 -4.27
C ARG A 141 -4.48 -6.74 -3.68
N VAL A 142 -5.59 -6.50 -4.38
CA VAL A 142 -6.70 -5.70 -3.85
C VAL A 142 -7.30 -6.38 -2.62
N THR A 143 -7.49 -7.69 -2.64
CA THR A 143 -8.00 -8.42 -1.46
C THR A 143 -7.04 -8.35 -0.27
N SER A 144 -5.74 -8.53 -0.48
CA SER A 144 -4.73 -8.36 0.58
C SER A 144 -4.74 -6.94 1.15
N PHE A 145 -4.84 -5.93 0.29
CA PHE A 145 -4.93 -4.53 0.72
C PHE A 145 -6.18 -4.29 1.58
N GLN A 146 -7.34 -4.80 1.17
CA GLN A 146 -8.58 -4.70 1.94
C GLN A 146 -8.47 -5.37 3.31
N GLU A 147 -7.80 -6.52 3.40
CA GLU A 147 -7.54 -7.17 4.69
C GLU A 147 -6.65 -6.32 5.59
N ASP A 148 -5.62 -5.68 5.05
CA ASP A 148 -4.74 -4.81 5.83
C ASP A 148 -5.44 -3.54 6.32
N VAL A 149 -6.32 -2.96 5.49
CA VAL A 149 -7.21 -1.86 5.92
C VAL A 149 -8.18 -2.33 7.01
N LYS A 150 -8.77 -3.52 6.90
CA LYS A 150 -9.64 -4.10 7.95
C LYS A 150 -8.88 -4.29 9.26
N LYS A 151 -7.64 -4.80 9.22
CA LYS A 151 -6.77 -4.95 10.41
C LYS A 151 -6.47 -3.58 11.04
N LEU A 152 -6.16 -2.58 10.23
CA LEU A 152 -5.93 -1.21 10.71
C LEU A 152 -7.18 -0.66 11.41
N LYS A 153 -8.36 -0.82 10.80
CA LYS A 153 -9.65 -0.40 11.37
C LYS A 153 -9.97 -1.11 12.69
N ALA A 154 -9.66 -2.40 12.80
CA ALA A 154 -9.92 -3.17 14.03
C ALA A 154 -9.09 -2.68 15.23
N VAL A 155 -7.88 -2.17 14.97
CA VAL A 155 -7.00 -1.62 16.01
C VAL A 155 -7.28 -0.13 16.26
N HIS A 156 -7.80 0.57 15.26
CA HIS A 156 -8.14 1.98 15.34
C HIS A 156 -9.41 2.20 16.17
N VAL A 157 -9.34 3.11 17.15
CA VAL A 157 -10.50 3.53 17.94
C VAL A 157 -10.85 4.97 17.54
N PRO A 158 -12.02 5.21 16.92
CA PRO A 158 -12.41 6.54 16.47
C PRO A 158 -12.43 7.54 17.64
N ALA A 159 -11.80 8.70 17.45
CA ALA A 159 -11.87 9.77 18.42
C ALA A 159 -13.13 10.63 18.23
N LYS A 160 -13.67 11.20 19.33
CA LYS A 160 -14.82 12.16 19.27
C LYS A 160 -14.56 13.39 18.38
N LYS A 161 -13.31 13.72 18.11
CA LYS A 161 -12.89 14.76 17.17
C LYS A 161 -12.00 14.08 16.15
N MET A 162 -12.39 14.18 14.88
CA MET A 162 -11.67 13.58 13.76
C MET A 162 -10.21 14.06 13.76
N ARG A 163 -9.29 13.13 13.99
CA ARG A 163 -7.84 13.36 13.94
C ARG A 163 -7.32 12.92 12.58
N LYS A 164 -6.05 13.23 12.30
CA LYS A 164 -5.37 12.83 11.07
C LYS A 164 -5.58 11.34 10.74
N VAL A 165 -5.42 10.46 11.74
CA VAL A 165 -5.60 9.01 11.56
C VAL A 165 -7.03 8.64 11.17
N ASP A 166 -8.05 9.34 11.68
CA ASP A 166 -9.44 9.09 11.30
C ASP A 166 -9.66 9.41 9.81
N HIS A 167 -9.12 10.54 9.33
CA HIS A 167 -9.17 10.93 7.92
C HIS A 167 -8.40 9.95 7.02
N ASP A 168 -7.21 9.51 7.45
CA ASP A 168 -6.39 8.58 6.67
C ASP A 168 -7.08 7.20 6.56
N VAL A 169 -7.74 6.73 7.63
CA VAL A 169 -8.51 5.48 7.62
C VAL A 169 -9.74 5.59 6.70
N GLU A 170 -10.47 6.70 6.74
CA GLU A 170 -11.60 6.94 5.83
C GLU A 170 -11.15 7.02 4.37
N ALA A 171 -10.02 7.68 4.09
CA ALA A 171 -9.42 7.71 2.76
C ALA A 171 -9.06 6.30 2.25
N LEU A 172 -8.55 5.43 3.12
CA LEU A 172 -8.25 4.03 2.78
C LEU A 172 -9.52 3.22 2.46
N GLU A 173 -10.62 3.47 3.16
CA GLU A 173 -11.92 2.84 2.85
C GLU A 173 -12.46 3.26 1.49
N ASN A 174 -12.42 4.57 1.22
CA ASN A 174 -12.81 5.11 -0.08
C ASN A 174 -11.91 4.53 -1.19
N ALA A 175 -10.61 4.37 -0.91
CA ALA A 175 -9.68 3.73 -1.84
C ALA A 175 -10.04 2.25 -2.11
N CYS A 176 -10.46 1.49 -1.10
CA CYS A 176 -10.94 0.11 -1.29
C CYS A 176 -12.14 0.07 -2.25
N GLY A 177 -13.16 0.92 -2.01
CA GLY A 177 -14.34 0.99 -2.86
C GLY A 177 -14.01 1.41 -4.30
N ASN A 178 -13.10 2.38 -4.46
CA ASN A 178 -12.66 2.81 -5.79
C ASN A 178 -11.91 1.70 -6.54
N MET A 179 -11.08 0.90 -5.85
CA MET A 179 -10.39 -0.24 -6.47
C MET A 179 -11.36 -1.33 -6.90
N ASP A 180 -12.40 -1.63 -6.12
CA ASP A 180 -13.42 -2.61 -6.50
C ASP A 180 -14.13 -2.19 -7.79
N VAL A 181 -14.52 -0.91 -7.88
CA VAL A 181 -15.13 -0.34 -9.10
C VAL A 181 -14.16 -0.42 -10.29
N ALA A 182 -12.88 -0.11 -10.08
CA ALA A 182 -11.87 -0.17 -11.14
C ALA A 182 -11.61 -1.62 -11.60
N MET A 183 -11.61 -2.59 -10.70
CA MET A 183 -11.50 -4.02 -11.03
C MET A 183 -12.70 -4.52 -11.83
N LEU A 184 -13.92 -4.09 -11.47
CA LEU A 184 -15.12 -4.39 -12.26
C LEU A 184 -15.03 -3.82 -13.67
N LYS A 185 -14.52 -2.59 -13.82
CA LYS A 185 -14.27 -1.98 -15.12
C LYS A 185 -13.25 -2.79 -15.93
N LEU A 186 -12.13 -3.18 -15.33
CA LEU A 186 -11.13 -4.03 -15.99
C LEU A 186 -11.73 -5.36 -16.47
N ALA A 187 -12.52 -6.03 -15.64
CA ALA A 187 -13.19 -7.27 -16.01
C ALA A 187 -14.16 -7.08 -17.20
N ALA A 188 -14.88 -5.95 -17.24
CA ALA A 188 -15.78 -5.62 -18.35
C ALA A 188 -15.01 -5.43 -19.67
N GLU A 189 -13.88 -4.70 -19.65
CA GLU A 189 -13.03 -4.46 -20.82
C GLU A 189 -12.40 -5.76 -21.35
N ILE A 190 -11.94 -6.64 -20.45
CA ILE A 190 -11.45 -7.99 -20.82
C ILE A 190 -12.59 -8.82 -21.43
N GLY A 191 -13.80 -8.73 -20.88
CA GLY A 191 -14.99 -9.38 -21.45
C GLY A 191 -15.33 -8.87 -22.86
N GLU A 192 -15.16 -7.57 -23.12
CA GLU A 192 -15.31 -6.99 -24.45
C GLU A 192 -14.21 -7.46 -25.40
N ALA A 193 -12.96 -7.47 -24.97
CA ALA A 193 -11.83 -7.95 -25.78
C ALA A 193 -12.04 -9.40 -26.22
N LYS A 194 -12.56 -10.25 -25.32
CA LYS A 194 -12.92 -11.64 -25.64
C LYS A 194 -13.96 -11.72 -26.75
N ARG A 195 -15.04 -10.93 -26.64
CA ARG A 195 -16.12 -10.88 -27.65
C ARG A 195 -15.65 -10.34 -29.00
N ALA A 196 -14.69 -9.42 -29.00
CA ALA A 196 -14.11 -8.89 -30.22
C ALA A 196 -13.17 -9.90 -30.92
N ALA A 197 -12.61 -10.85 -30.18
CA ALA A 197 -11.68 -11.88 -30.69
C ALA A 197 -12.38 -13.18 -31.14
N THR A 198 -13.68 -13.33 -30.88
CA THR A 198 -14.53 -14.47 -31.30
C THR A 198 -15.37 -14.09 -32.50
#